data_AF-A0A0S8KZ36-F1
#
_entry.id   AF-A0A0S8KZ36-F1
#
_cell.length_a   1.000
_cell.length_b   1.000
_cell.length_c   1.000
_cell.angle_alpha   90.00
_cell.angle_beta   90.00
_cell.angle_gamma   90.00
#
_symmetry.space_group_name_H-M   'P 1'
#
loop_
_entity.id
_entity.type
_entity.pdbx_description
1 polymer ?
#
loop_
_entity_poly.entity_id
_entity_poly.type
_entity_poly.pdbx_seq_one_letter_code
_entity_poly.pdbx_strand_id
1 'polypeptide(L)'
;MVQVSTQSPGSGQVAPGLDAWLNQLGAGRNPAERELLARAIALAERAHHGQTRASGEPYLSHSLAVAHILVDLNLDHETVAAAILHDVVEDCGIELGEIEAQFGARIAGLV
;
A
#
# COMPACT_ATOMS: atom_id res chain seq x y z
N MET A 1 -17.14 36.77 14.34
CA MET A 1 -16.97 36.61 12.88
C MET A 1 -15.63 35.90 12.68
N VAL A 2 -15.64 34.57 12.68
CA VAL A 2 -14.45 33.75 12.41
C VAL A 2 -14.80 32.91 11.19
N GLN A 3 -14.18 33.22 10.05
CA GLN A 3 -14.32 32.38 8.87
C GLN A 3 -13.39 31.17 9.07
N VAL A 4 -13.99 29.99 9.22
CA VAL A 4 -13.27 28.71 9.14
C VAL A 4 -13.27 28.30 7.68
N SER A 5 -12.17 28.59 6.99
CA SER A 5 -11.93 28.12 5.64
C SER A 5 -11.76 26.60 5.66
N THR A 6 -12.74 25.88 5.12
CA THR A 6 -12.67 24.44 4.86
C THR A 6 -11.64 24.19 3.76
N GLN A 7 -10.39 23.90 4.14
CA GLN A 7 -9.44 23.32 3.21
C GLN A 7 -9.83 21.85 3.01
N SER A 8 -10.17 21.53 1.77
CA SER A 8 -10.37 20.15 1.30
C SER A 8 -9.03 19.40 1.39
N PRO A 9 -8.98 18.14 1.81
CA PRO A 9 -7.75 17.36 1.75
C PRO A 9 -7.51 16.93 0.31
N GLY A 10 -6.93 17.83 -0.48
CA GLY A 10 -6.36 17.51 -1.78
C GLY A 10 -4.91 17.07 -1.62
N SER A 11 -4.55 16.00 -2.32
CA SER A 11 -3.22 15.37 -2.45
C SER A 11 -2.62 14.73 -1.18
N GLY A 12 -2.31 13.43 -1.31
CA GLY A 12 -1.96 12.53 -0.22
C GLY A 12 -0.82 13.02 0.67
N GLN A 13 -1.10 13.12 1.96
CA GLN A 13 -0.07 13.11 2.98
C GLN A 13 0.41 11.66 3.12
N VAL A 14 1.41 11.33 2.32
CA VAL A 14 2.17 10.09 2.47
C VAL A 14 2.85 10.14 3.85
N ALA A 15 2.64 9.12 4.70
CA ALA A 15 3.26 9.10 6.02
C ALA A 15 4.78 9.26 5.89
N PRO A 16 5.47 10.01 6.77
CA PRO A 16 6.89 10.35 6.61
C PRO A 16 7.84 9.15 6.56
N GLY A 17 7.40 7.94 6.95
CA GLY A 17 8.14 6.69 6.73
C GLY A 17 7.89 6.04 5.36
N LEU A 18 6.73 6.26 4.75
CA LEU A 18 6.36 5.70 3.45
C LEU A 18 7.15 6.36 2.31
N ASP A 19 7.34 7.69 2.35
CA ASP A 19 8.21 8.37 1.40
C ASP A 19 9.65 7.86 1.50
N ALA A 20 10.15 7.67 2.72
CA ALA A 20 11.49 7.13 2.95
C ALA A 20 11.62 5.70 2.40
N TRP A 21 10.63 4.84 2.64
CA TRP A 21 10.58 3.48 2.10
C TRP A 21 10.51 3.48 0.57
N LEU A 22 9.61 4.26 -0.03
CA LEU A 22 9.50 4.43 -1.49
C LEU A 22 10.76 5.01 -2.14
N ASN A 23 11.50 5.84 -1.42
CA ASN A 23 12.79 6.36 -1.85
C ASN A 23 13.89 5.30 -1.75
N GLN A 24 13.83 4.42 -0.74
CA GLN A 24 14.70 3.26 -0.62
C GLN A 24 14.51 2.28 -1.78
N LEU A 25 13.29 2.18 -2.33
CA LEU A 25 13.01 1.45 -3.57
C LEU A 25 13.61 2.10 -4.84
N GLY A 26 14.05 3.36 -4.75
CA GLY A 26 14.39 4.24 -5.87
C GLY A 26 15.69 3.91 -6.61
N ALA A 27 16.46 2.92 -6.18
CA ALA A 27 17.67 2.50 -6.88
C ALA A 27 17.40 1.67 -8.15
N GLY A 28 16.19 1.08 -8.30
CA GLY A 28 15.89 0.16 -9.40
C GLY A 28 14.49 0.26 -10.02
N ARG A 29 13.60 1.14 -9.55
CA ARG A 29 12.21 1.23 -10.02
C ARG A 29 11.87 2.55 -10.70
N ASN A 30 11.10 2.47 -11.78
CA ASN A 30 10.66 3.64 -12.54
C ASN A 30 9.49 4.36 -11.83
N PRO A 31 9.13 5.60 -12.23
CA PRO A 31 8.08 6.37 -11.57
C PRO A 31 6.70 5.70 -11.53
N ALA A 32 6.31 4.99 -12.58
CA ALA A 32 5.01 4.32 -12.65
C ALA A 32 4.93 3.14 -11.68
N GLU A 33 6.03 2.40 -11.51
CA GLU A 33 6.13 1.33 -10.51
C GLU A 33 6.00 1.87 -9.09
N ARG A 34 6.65 3.01 -8.81
CA ARG A 34 6.55 3.68 -7.50
C ARG A 34 5.12 4.17 -7.22
N GLU A 35 4.45 4.72 -8.23
CA GLU A 35 3.06 5.15 -8.12
C GLU A 35 2.13 3.95 -7.84
N LEU A 36 2.33 2.83 -8.54
CA LEU A 36 1.58 1.60 -8.31
C LEU A 36 1.72 1.10 -6.86
N LEU A 37 2.94 1.06 -6.33
CA LEU A 37 3.20 0.66 -4.95
C LEU A 37 2.60 1.65 -3.94
N ALA A 38 2.70 2.96 -4.20
CA ALA A 38 2.08 3.97 -3.34
C ALA A 38 0.56 3.81 -3.28
N ARG A 39 -0.10 3.53 -4.42
CA ARG A 39 -1.55 3.27 -4.47
C ARG A 39 -1.91 1.98 -3.71
N ALA A 40 -1.10 0.93 -3.81
CA ALA A 40 -1.31 -0.32 -3.07
C ALA A 40 -1.22 -0.09 -1.55
N ILE A 41 -0.26 0.71 -1.10
CA ILE A 41 -0.09 1.02 0.32
C ILE A 41 -1.23 1.88 0.84
N ALA A 42 -1.66 2.88 0.09
CA ALA A 42 -2.83 3.68 0.44
C ALA A 42 -4.11 2.83 0.52
N LEU A 43 -4.19 1.73 -0.24
CA LEU A 43 -5.27 0.75 -0.10
C LEU A 43 -5.12 -0.11 1.16
N ALA A 44 -3.96 -0.71 1.39
CA ALA A 44 -3.75 -1.52 2.57
C ALA A 44 -3.95 -0.70 3.86
N GLU A 45 -3.47 0.55 3.89
CA GLU A 45 -3.62 1.46 5.03
C GLU A 45 -5.09 1.79 5.34
N ARG A 46 -5.89 2.13 4.32
CA ARG A 46 -7.32 2.42 4.52
C ARG A 46 -8.10 1.17 4.94
N ALA A 47 -7.75 0.01 4.39
CA ALA A 47 -8.49 -1.22 4.64
C ALA A 47 -8.20 -1.79 6.03
N HIS A 48 -6.93 -1.78 6.44
CA HIS A 48 -6.49 -2.18 7.77
C HIS A 48 -6.62 -1.06 8.82
N HIS A 49 -7.33 0.04 8.52
CA HIS A 49 -7.42 1.17 9.44
C HIS A 49 -8.05 0.74 10.78
N GLY A 50 -7.31 0.96 11.87
CA GLY A 50 -7.74 0.56 13.21
C GLY A 50 -7.48 -0.91 13.56
N GLN A 51 -6.97 -1.71 12.62
CA GLN A 51 -6.54 -3.07 12.86
C GLN A 51 -5.11 -3.09 13.42
N THR A 52 -4.90 -3.87 14.47
CA THR A 52 -3.59 -4.07 15.08
C THR A 52 -3.25 -5.56 15.14
N ARG A 53 -1.95 -5.85 15.08
CA ARG A 53 -1.44 -7.20 15.30
C ARG A 53 -1.53 -7.56 16.79
N ALA A 54 -1.34 -8.84 17.11
CA ALA A 54 -1.19 -9.29 18.49
C ALA A 54 -0.03 -8.60 19.24
N SER A 55 0.98 -8.08 18.51
CA SER A 55 2.08 -7.27 19.07
C SER A 55 1.66 -5.84 19.46
N GLY A 56 0.49 -5.37 19.03
CA GLY A 56 0.02 -3.99 19.22
C GLY A 56 0.41 -3.02 18.09
N GLU A 57 1.17 -3.47 17.10
CA GLU A 57 1.55 -2.64 15.94
C GLU A 57 0.40 -2.53 14.92
N PRO A 58 0.34 -1.45 14.12
CA PRO A 58 -0.61 -1.34 13.01
C PRO A 58 -0.48 -2.52 12.05
N TYR A 59 -1.58 -3.11 11.60
CA TYR A 59 -1.52 -4.30 10.74
C TYR A 59 -0.73 -4.07 9.44
N LEU A 60 -0.79 -2.85 8.88
CA LEU A 60 -0.02 -2.44 7.71
C LEU A 60 1.50 -2.74 7.83
N SER A 61 2.06 -2.73 9.05
CA SER A 61 3.49 -3.03 9.25
C SER A 61 3.84 -4.46 8.81
N HIS A 62 2.90 -5.41 8.93
CA HIS A 62 3.07 -6.78 8.47
C HIS A 62 3.22 -6.82 6.95
N SER A 63 2.27 -6.24 6.21
CA SER A 63 2.28 -6.24 4.74
C SER A 63 3.53 -5.54 4.19
N LEU A 64 3.96 -4.45 4.83
CA LEU A 64 5.20 -3.75 4.45
C LEU A 64 6.47 -4.56 4.74
N ALA A 65 6.52 -5.35 5.82
CA ALA A 65 7.66 -6.21 6.11
C ALA A 65 7.80 -7.32 5.06
N VAL A 66 6.70 -7.94 4.62
CA VAL A 66 6.71 -8.93 3.53
C VAL A 66 7.16 -8.26 2.22
N ALA A 67 6.58 -7.11 1.88
CA ALA A 67 6.96 -6.34 0.69
C ALA A 67 8.46 -6.00 0.68
N HIS A 68 9.04 -5.64 1.83
CA HIS A 68 10.46 -5.34 1.96
C HIS A 68 11.36 -6.54 1.63
N ILE A 69 10.99 -7.74 2.10
CA ILE A 69 11.73 -8.97 1.76
C ILE A 69 11.72 -9.20 0.24
N LEU A 70 10.58 -9.02 -0.42
CA LEU A 70 10.47 -9.23 -1.88
C LEU A 70 11.26 -8.19 -2.67
N VAL A 71 11.34 -6.96 -2.15
CA VAL A 71 12.21 -5.91 -2.69
C VAL A 71 13.67 -6.31 -2.58
N ASP A 72 14.12 -6.83 -1.43
CA ASP A 72 15.50 -7.27 -1.21
C ASP A 72 15.88 -8.45 -2.11
N LEU A 73 14.89 -9.32 -2.43
CA LEU A 73 15.03 -10.39 -3.42
C LEU A 73 14.96 -9.88 -4.88
N ASN A 74 14.86 -8.56 -5.08
CA ASN A 74 14.82 -7.90 -6.37
C ASN A 74 13.67 -8.37 -7.28
N LEU A 75 12.51 -8.67 -6.67
CA LEU A 75 11.30 -9.05 -7.40
C LEU A 75 10.59 -7.84 -8.02
N ASP A 76 9.75 -8.15 -9.01
CA ASP A 76 9.02 -7.17 -9.79
C ASP A 76 7.94 -6.43 -8.98
N HIS A 77 7.56 -5.25 -9.47
CA HIS A 77 6.66 -4.33 -8.76
C HIS A 77 5.25 -4.88 -8.56
N GLU A 78 4.76 -5.74 -9.46
CA GLU A 78 3.43 -6.37 -9.33
C GLU A 78 3.46 -7.43 -8.22
N THR A 79 4.53 -8.23 -8.12
CA THR A 79 4.73 -9.16 -7.00
C THR A 79 4.81 -8.42 -5.65
N VAL A 80 5.52 -7.30 -5.60
CA VAL A 80 5.59 -6.47 -4.38
C VAL A 80 4.21 -5.86 -4.05
N ALA A 81 3.47 -5.41 -5.06
CA ALA A 81 2.12 -4.88 -4.86
C ALA A 81 1.13 -5.94 -4.35
N ALA A 82 1.19 -7.15 -4.89
CA ALA A 82 0.39 -8.28 -4.41
C ALA A 82 0.68 -8.56 -2.94
N ALA A 83 1.94 -8.56 -2.51
CA ALA A 83 2.29 -8.74 -1.10
C ALA A 83 1.78 -7.62 -0.18
N ILE A 84 1.70 -6.38 -0.68
CA ILE A 84 1.09 -5.28 0.08
C ILE A 84 -0.42 -5.52 0.25
N LEU A 85 -1.06 -6.14 -0.75
CA LEU A 85 -2.51 -6.30 -0.85
C LEU A 85 -3.04 -7.67 -0.37
N HIS A 86 -2.17 -8.64 -0.07
CA HIS A 86 -2.58 -10.03 0.12
C HIS A 86 -3.65 -10.23 1.21
N ASP A 87 -3.44 -9.64 2.38
CA ASP A 87 -4.38 -9.75 3.51
C ASP A 87 -5.61 -8.86 3.37
N VAL A 88 -5.66 -7.98 2.38
CA VAL A 88 -6.76 -7.01 2.25
C VAL A 88 -8.04 -7.70 1.78
N VAL A 89 -7.89 -8.76 0.97
CA VAL A 89 -9.01 -9.60 0.52
C VAL A 89 -9.48 -10.54 1.64
N GLU A 90 -8.54 -11.09 2.42
CA GLU A 90 -8.84 -12.04 3.51
C GLU A 90 -9.45 -11.35 4.74
N ASP A 91 -8.87 -10.24 5.18
CA ASP A 91 -9.17 -9.64 6.49
C ASP A 91 -10.06 -8.40 6.43
N CYS A 92 -10.13 -7.71 5.28
CA CYS A 92 -10.81 -6.42 5.18
C CYS A 92 -12.09 -6.43 4.35
N GLY A 93 -12.44 -7.58 3.75
CA GLY A 93 -13.66 -7.74 2.96
C GLY A 93 -13.66 -7.00 1.62
N ILE A 94 -12.47 -6.66 1.09
CA ILE A 94 -12.33 -6.14 -0.28
C ILE A 94 -12.41 -7.32 -1.25
N GLU A 95 -13.23 -7.21 -2.28
CA GLU A 95 -13.37 -8.29 -3.24
C GLU A 95 -12.18 -8.34 -4.21
N LEU A 96 -11.83 -9.55 -4.66
CA LEU A 96 -10.76 -9.75 -5.64
C LEU A 96 -11.01 -8.98 -6.95
N GLY A 97 -12.28 -8.84 -7.35
CA GLY A 97 -12.67 -8.04 -8.51
C GLY A 97 -12.36 -6.54 -8.36
N GLU A 98 -12.35 -6.01 -7.13
CA GLU A 98 -11.95 -4.63 -6.87
C GLU A 98 -10.43 -4.45 -7.00
N ILE A 99 -9.65 -5.47 -6.61
CA ILE A 99 -8.20 -5.50 -6.81
C ILE A 99 -7.88 -5.54 -8.31
N GLU A 100 -8.55 -6.42 -9.06
CA GLU A 100 -8.40 -6.51 -10.51
C GLU A 100 -8.72 -5.19 -11.21
N ALA A 101 -9.81 -4.52 -10.82
CA ALA A 101 -10.20 -3.24 -11.40
C ALA A 101 -9.20 -2.10 -11.11
N GLN A 102 -8.56 -2.08 -9.94
CA GLN A 102 -7.66 -0.99 -9.53
C GLN A 102 -6.19 -1.21 -9.90
N PHE A 103 -5.74 -2.48 -9.93
CA PHE A 103 -4.34 -2.87 -10.04
C PHE A 103 -4.07 -3.82 -11.23
N GLY A 104 -5.11 -4.39 -11.83
CA GLY A 104 -5.01 -5.28 -12.99
C GLY A 104 -5.00 -6.76 -12.63
N ALA A 105 -5.32 -7.58 -13.64
CA ALA A 105 -5.51 -9.03 -13.49
C ALA A 105 -4.26 -9.77 -13.00
N ARG A 106 -3.05 -9.30 -13.31
CA ARG A 106 -1.81 -9.96 -12.87
C ARG A 106 -1.62 -9.85 -11.36
N ILE A 107 -1.89 -8.69 -10.77
CA ILE A 107 -1.82 -8.49 -9.31
C ILE A 107 -2.94 -9.25 -8.62
N ALA A 108 -4.16 -9.18 -9.15
CA ALA A 108 -5.29 -9.94 -8.61
C ALA A 108 -5.06 -11.45 -8.66
N GLY A 109 -4.38 -11.99 -9.68
CA GLY A 109 -4.04 -13.42 -9.74
C GLY A 109 -2.97 -13.87 -8.75
N LEU A 110 -2.29 -12.95 -8.05
CA LEU A 110 -1.26 -13.23 -7.05
C LEU A 110 -1.75 -13.05 -5.61
N VAL A 111 -2.91 -12.42 -5.43
CA VAL A 111 -3.59 -12.21 -4.14
C VAL A 111 -4.58 -13.34 -3.93
#